data_AF-A0A223NS27-F1
#
_entry.id   AF-A0A223NS27-F1
#
_cell.length_a   1.000
_cell.length_b   1.000
_cell.length_c   1.000
_cell.angle_alpha   90.00
_cell.angle_beta   90.00
_cell.angle_gamma   90.00
#
_symmetry.space_group_name_H-M   'P 1'
#
loop_
_entity.id
_entity.type
_entity.pdbx_description
1 polymer ?
#
loop_
_entity_poly.entity_id
_entity_poly.type
_entity_poly.pdbx_seq_one_letter_code
_entity_poly.pdbx_strand_id
1 'polypeptide(L)'
;MIFATCFCLNASAQSSVDCTKLLKKEIDPDSARNMENDVADHADCFGLDSIGIKIFADRTTLRALLVKNASASTGKLTYANLLSDINKAKKDTGYYNPLRNLVIAQTTLEATKISVASWDSSVKLLKVIGMPDSEMENFHQFLLEKKDKNWNYRQLVTAYRMKQMDAPKTKN
;
A
#
# COMPACT_ATOMS: atom_id res chain seq x y z
N MET A 1 -3.37 50.69 -23.61
CA MET A 1 -4.32 49.58 -23.38
C MET A 1 -3.81 48.78 -22.20
N ILE A 2 -4.57 48.79 -21.10
CA ILE A 2 -4.28 48.06 -19.86
C ILE A 2 -5.05 46.74 -19.94
N PHE A 3 -4.38 45.61 -19.70
CA PHE A 3 -5.03 44.43 -19.14
C PHE A 3 -4.04 43.77 -18.17
N ALA A 4 -4.21 44.10 -16.89
CA ALA A 4 -3.63 43.33 -15.80
C ALA A 4 -4.56 42.14 -15.54
N THR A 5 -4.14 40.95 -15.96
CA THR A 5 -4.81 39.69 -15.60
C THR A 5 -4.48 39.36 -14.16
N CYS A 6 -5.44 39.64 -13.27
CA CYS A 6 -5.42 39.19 -11.89
C CYS A 6 -5.61 37.67 -11.87
N PHE A 7 -4.52 36.92 -11.62
CA PHE A 7 -4.62 35.50 -11.29
C PHE A 7 -5.14 35.39 -9.85
N CYS A 8 -6.46 35.23 -9.72
CA CYS A 8 -7.06 34.70 -8.51
C CYS A 8 -6.57 33.26 -8.35
N LEU A 9 -5.52 33.06 -7.56
CA LEU A 9 -5.23 31.77 -6.95
C LEU A 9 -6.45 31.41 -6.10
N ASN A 10 -7.31 30.54 -6.62
CA ASN A 10 -8.31 29.84 -5.85
C ASN A 10 -7.58 29.07 -4.75
N ALA A 11 -7.48 29.68 -3.57
CA ALA A 11 -7.30 28.95 -2.34
C ALA A 11 -8.54 28.05 -2.22
N SER A 12 -8.43 26.81 -2.70
CA SER A 12 -9.36 25.76 -2.34
C SER A 12 -9.32 25.67 -0.82
N ALA A 13 -10.36 26.22 -0.19
CA ALA A 13 -10.65 26.02 1.21
C ALA A 13 -10.85 24.52 1.41
N GLN A 14 -9.76 23.83 1.70
CA GLN A 14 -9.77 22.46 2.17
C GLN A 14 -10.54 22.54 3.49
N SER A 15 -11.78 22.04 3.50
CA SER A 15 -12.58 21.95 4.71
C SER A 15 -11.74 21.16 5.70
N SER A 16 -11.16 21.83 6.69
CA SER A 16 -10.37 21.18 7.72
C SER A 16 -11.32 20.22 8.43
N VAL A 17 -11.16 18.93 8.14
CA VAL A 17 -11.94 17.89 8.80
C VAL A 17 -11.65 18.01 10.28
N ASP A 18 -12.71 18.08 11.10
CA ASP A 18 -12.54 18.10 12.55
C ASP A 18 -12.13 16.70 13.02
N CYS A 19 -10.81 16.46 13.06
CA CYS A 19 -10.24 15.21 13.54
C CYS A 19 -10.68 14.91 14.97
N THR A 20 -10.94 15.91 15.81
CA THR A 20 -11.42 15.69 17.18
C THR A 20 -12.80 15.04 17.18
N LYS A 21 -13.67 15.50 16.29
CA LYS A 21 -15.01 14.92 16.10
C LYS A 21 -14.93 13.51 15.51
N LEU A 22 -14.09 13.30 14.49
CA LEU A 22 -13.89 11.99 13.88
C LEU A 22 -13.36 10.96 14.89
N LEU A 23 -12.32 11.31 15.66
CA LEU A 23 -11.69 10.40 16.61
C LEU A 23 -12.63 9.98 17.75
N LYS A 24 -13.64 10.79 18.08
CA LYS A 24 -14.68 10.44 19.07
C LYS A 24 -15.81 9.58 18.50
N LYS A 25 -15.93 9.46 17.18
CA LYS A 25 -16.99 8.66 16.54
C LYS A 25 -16.79 7.18 16.86
N GLU A 26 -17.87 6.53 17.25
CA GLU A 26 -17.92 5.08 17.43
C GLU A 26 -17.77 4.37 16.09
N ILE A 27 -17.00 3.29 16.07
CA ILE A 27 -16.85 2.43 14.90
C ILE A 27 -17.92 1.36 14.98
N ASP A 28 -18.75 1.29 13.94
CA ASP A 28 -19.58 0.14 13.68
C ASP A 28 -18.70 -0.94 12.99
N PRO A 29 -18.39 -2.07 13.67
CA PRO A 29 -17.50 -3.10 13.13
C PRO A 29 -18.08 -3.81 11.90
N ASP A 30 -19.40 -3.76 11.69
CA ASP A 30 -20.06 -4.33 10.51
C ASP A 30 -19.93 -3.41 9.28
N SER A 31 -19.66 -2.12 9.51
CA SER A 31 -19.43 -1.11 8.49
C SER A 31 -17.97 -1.01 8.04
N ALA A 32 -17.31 -2.16 7.81
CA ALA A 32 -15.90 -2.22 7.42
C ALA A 32 -15.54 -1.33 6.21
N ARG A 33 -16.47 -1.16 5.26
CA ARG A 33 -16.29 -0.29 4.09
C ARG A 33 -16.33 1.20 4.45
N ASN A 34 -17.18 1.60 5.39
CA ASN A 34 -17.24 2.99 5.84
C ASN A 34 -15.98 3.34 6.63
N MET A 35 -15.45 2.40 7.42
CA MET A 35 -14.18 2.59 8.11
C MET A 35 -13.00 2.67 7.13
N GLU A 36 -12.96 1.82 6.11
CA GLU A 36 -11.95 1.85 5.04
C GLU A 36 -11.87 3.26 4.42
N ASN A 37 -13.04 3.79 4.02
CA ASN A 37 -13.16 5.13 3.45
C ASN A 37 -12.81 6.22 4.48
N ASP A 38 -13.35 6.17 5.70
CA ASP A 38 -13.10 7.17 6.74
C ASP A 38 -11.59 7.29 7.06
N VAL A 39 -10.85 6.18 7.08
CA VAL A 39 -9.39 6.19 7.32
C VAL A 39 -8.62 6.68 6.10
N ALA A 40 -9.04 6.32 4.88
CA ALA A 40 -8.39 6.77 3.66
C ALA A 40 -8.62 8.26 3.37
N ASP A 41 -9.87 8.72 3.49
CA ASP A 41 -10.30 10.09 3.18
C ASP A 41 -9.86 11.11 4.23
N HIS A 42 -9.54 10.63 5.45
CA HIS A 42 -9.07 11.45 6.57
C HIS A 42 -7.72 10.98 7.12
N ALA A 43 -6.85 10.51 6.22
CA ALA A 43 -5.53 9.97 6.54
C ALA A 43 -4.66 10.91 7.39
N ASP A 44 -4.83 12.22 7.24
CA ASP A 44 -4.18 13.26 8.03
C ASP A 44 -4.55 13.19 9.52
N CYS A 45 -5.82 12.92 9.84
CA CYS A 45 -6.27 12.67 11.21
C CYS A 45 -5.61 11.44 11.85
N PHE A 46 -5.08 10.52 11.04
CA PHE A 46 -4.38 9.32 11.49
C PHE A 46 -2.84 9.41 11.33
N GLY A 47 -2.32 10.53 10.82
CA GLY A 47 -0.89 10.70 10.54
C GLY A 47 -0.37 9.66 9.55
N LEU A 48 -1.16 9.37 8.51
CA LEU A 48 -0.83 8.42 7.45
C LEU A 48 -0.41 9.16 6.18
N ASP A 49 0.72 8.76 5.63
CA ASP A 49 1.11 9.12 4.26
C ASP A 49 0.53 8.12 3.25
N SER A 50 0.80 8.31 1.97
CA SER A 50 0.29 7.44 0.90
C SER A 50 0.62 5.95 1.07
N ILE A 51 1.78 5.63 1.67
CA ILE A 51 2.15 4.25 2.00
C ILE A 51 1.42 3.78 3.25
N GLY A 52 1.30 4.63 4.26
CA GLY A 52 0.52 4.38 5.47
C GLY A 52 -0.95 4.08 5.16
N ILE A 53 -1.56 4.79 4.21
CA ILE A 53 -2.92 4.52 3.72
C ILE A 53 -2.99 3.11 3.12
N LYS A 54 -2.07 2.74 2.21
CA LYS A 54 -2.05 1.39 1.61
C LYS A 54 -1.94 0.25 2.64
N ILE A 55 -1.32 0.51 3.79
CA ILE A 55 -1.16 -0.48 4.86
C ILE A 55 -2.37 -0.47 5.79
N PHE A 56 -2.72 0.70 6.33
CA PHE A 56 -3.65 0.83 7.45
C PHE A 56 -5.08 1.15 7.03
N ALA A 57 -5.33 1.60 5.80
CA ALA A 57 -6.67 1.66 5.22
C ALA A 57 -7.01 0.36 4.45
N ASP A 58 -6.14 -0.65 4.46
CA ASP A 58 -6.50 -1.98 3.96
C ASP A 58 -7.54 -2.63 4.89
N ARG A 59 -8.61 -3.17 4.31
CA ARG A 59 -9.72 -3.77 5.04
C ARG A 59 -9.29 -4.90 5.98
N THR A 60 -8.32 -5.72 5.56
CA THR A 60 -7.85 -6.87 6.35
C THR A 60 -7.10 -6.37 7.58
N THR A 61 -6.20 -5.41 7.38
CA THR A 61 -5.45 -4.76 8.46
C THR A 61 -6.40 -4.07 9.44
N LEU A 62 -7.35 -3.27 8.95
CA LEU A 62 -8.33 -2.59 9.80
C LEU A 62 -9.14 -3.58 10.64
N ARG A 63 -9.66 -4.65 10.04
CA ARG A 63 -10.40 -5.70 10.76
C ARG A 63 -9.54 -6.36 11.84
N ALA A 64 -8.29 -6.68 11.53
CA ALA A 64 -7.37 -7.28 12.51
C ALA A 64 -7.14 -6.35 13.72
N LEU A 65 -6.97 -5.05 13.49
CA LEU A 65 -6.83 -4.04 14.55
C LEU A 65 -8.12 -3.90 15.38
N LEU A 66 -9.30 -3.93 14.74
CA LEU A 66 -10.58 -3.88 15.46
C LEU A 66 -10.82 -5.11 16.32
N VAL A 67 -10.59 -6.32 15.79
CA VAL A 67 -10.76 -7.57 16.55
C VAL A 67 -9.86 -7.57 17.78
N LYS A 68 -8.60 -7.14 17.62
CA LYS A 68 -7.66 -6.99 18.74
C LYS A 68 -8.19 -6.04 19.81
N ASN A 69 -8.76 -4.90 19.43
CA ASN A 69 -9.32 -3.95 20.39
C ASN A 69 -10.61 -4.45 21.04
N ALA A 70 -11.53 -5.05 20.29
CA ALA A 70 -12.78 -5.61 20.82
C ALA A 70 -12.50 -6.68 21.88
N SER A 71 -11.40 -7.41 21.74
CA SER A 71 -10.95 -8.42 22.71
C SER A 71 -10.38 -7.80 24.00
N ALA A 72 -9.94 -6.54 23.96
CA ALA A 72 -9.24 -5.86 25.05
C ALA A 72 -10.08 -4.80 25.77
N SER A 73 -11.20 -4.35 25.19
CA SER A 73 -12.06 -3.32 25.76
C SER A 73 -13.47 -3.82 26.03
N THR A 74 -14.04 -3.49 27.19
CA THR A 74 -15.46 -3.72 27.52
C THR A 74 -16.39 -2.63 26.96
N GLY A 75 -15.83 -1.57 26.37
CA GLY A 75 -16.57 -0.43 25.81
C GLY A 75 -16.67 -0.47 24.28
N LYS A 76 -17.43 0.47 23.73
CA LYS A 76 -17.56 0.65 22.29
C LYS A 76 -16.25 1.18 21.68
N LEU A 77 -15.87 0.66 20.53
CA LEU A 77 -14.66 1.07 19.81
C LEU A 77 -14.87 2.43 19.14
N THR A 78 -13.85 3.27 19.17
CA THR A 78 -13.82 4.58 18.52
C THR A 78 -12.63 4.70 17.58
N TYR A 79 -12.65 5.69 16.68
CA TYR A 79 -11.50 5.99 15.81
C TYR A 79 -10.25 6.41 16.60
N ALA A 80 -10.39 6.96 17.81
CA ALA A 80 -9.27 7.19 18.72
C ALA A 80 -8.58 5.89 19.15
N ASN A 81 -9.34 4.81 19.38
CA ASN A 81 -8.77 3.49 19.69
C ASN A 81 -7.97 2.96 18.49
N LEU A 82 -8.54 3.09 17.28
CA LEU A 82 -7.86 2.71 16.05
C LEU A 82 -6.56 3.49 15.83
N LEU A 83 -6.58 4.81 16.02
CA LEU A 83 -5.39 5.66 15.93
C LEU A 83 -4.29 5.21 16.92
N SER A 84 -4.68 4.91 18.17
CA SER A 84 -3.74 4.39 19.17
C SER A 84 -3.04 3.11 18.69
N ASP A 85 -3.78 2.20 18.07
CA ASP A 85 -3.25 0.95 17.57
C ASP A 85 -2.40 1.08 16.30
N ILE A 86 -2.80 1.96 15.38
CA ILE A 86 -1.95 2.35 14.25
C ILE A 86 -0.61 2.89 14.78
N ASN A 87 -0.64 3.77 15.78
CA ASN A 87 0.57 4.32 16.37
C ASN A 87 1.43 3.27 17.08
N LYS A 88 0.82 2.27 17.73
CA LYS A 88 1.56 1.12 18.29
C LYS A 88 2.20 0.28 17.19
N ALA A 89 1.45 -0.03 16.12
CA ALA A 89 1.97 -0.80 14.99
C ALA A 89 3.16 -0.08 14.32
N LYS A 90 3.07 1.24 14.12
CA LYS A 90 4.17 2.05 13.58
C LYS A 90 5.44 2.05 14.45
N LYS A 91 5.29 1.86 15.77
CA LYS A 91 6.42 1.78 16.72
C LYS A 91 7.12 0.43 16.71
N ASP A 92 6.44 -0.64 16.27
CA ASP A 92 7.08 -1.93 16.05
C ASP A 92 7.89 -1.89 14.75
N THR A 93 9.11 -1.37 14.84
CA THR A 93 9.99 -1.21 13.67
C THR A 93 10.43 -2.54 13.07
N GLY A 94 10.41 -3.63 13.86
CA GLY A 94 10.78 -4.97 13.38
C GLY A 94 9.75 -5.53 12.40
N TYR A 95 8.48 -5.18 12.58
CA TYR A 95 7.39 -5.57 11.67
C TYR A 95 7.06 -4.49 10.64
N TYR A 96 6.91 -3.24 11.09
CA TYR A 96 6.39 -2.15 10.26
C TYR A 96 7.35 -1.75 9.13
N ASN A 97 8.66 -1.68 9.39
CA ASN A 97 9.62 -1.24 8.36
C ASN A 97 9.72 -2.25 7.21
N PRO A 98 9.85 -3.57 7.44
CA PRO A 98 9.79 -4.55 6.36
C PRO A 98 8.49 -4.50 5.56
N LEU A 99 7.33 -4.41 6.23
CA LEU A 99 6.03 -4.29 5.56
C LEU A 99 5.95 -3.03 4.69
N ARG A 100 6.41 -1.90 5.23
CA ARG A 100 6.45 -0.63 4.50
C ARG A 100 7.34 -0.71 3.26
N ASN A 101 8.54 -1.28 3.39
CA ASN A 101 9.44 -1.50 2.26
C ASN A 101 8.85 -2.43 1.21
N LEU A 102 8.13 -3.48 1.64
CA LEU A 102 7.41 -4.38 0.74
C LEU A 102 6.36 -3.63 -0.09
N VAL A 103 5.51 -2.81 0.55
CA VAL A 103 4.46 -2.03 -0.13
C VAL A 103 5.06 -0.99 -1.08
N ILE A 104 6.18 -0.35 -0.69
CA ILE A 104 6.93 0.56 -1.57
C ILE A 104 7.45 -0.19 -2.80
N ALA A 105 8.08 -1.35 -2.61
CA ALA A 105 8.62 -2.14 -3.71
C ALA A 105 7.51 -2.61 -4.67
N GLN A 106 6.40 -3.11 -4.13
CA GLN A 106 5.24 -3.50 -4.93
C GLN A 106 4.68 -2.33 -5.74
N THR A 107 4.41 -1.20 -5.09
CA THR A 107 3.85 -0.01 -5.76
C THR A 107 4.81 0.54 -6.82
N THR A 108 6.12 0.49 -6.56
CA THR A 108 7.14 0.92 -7.53
C THR A 108 7.16 0.00 -8.76
N LEU A 109 7.15 -1.32 -8.56
CA LEU A 109 7.10 -2.29 -9.66
C LEU A 109 5.79 -2.22 -10.46
N GLU A 110 4.68 -1.91 -9.81
CA GLU A 110 3.38 -1.69 -10.46
C GLU A 110 3.39 -0.46 -11.38
N ALA A 111 4.04 0.63 -10.95
CA ALA A 111 4.15 1.85 -11.74
C ALA A 111 5.23 1.76 -12.84
N THR A 112 6.21 0.86 -12.69
CA THR A 112 7.35 0.76 -13.60
C THR A 112 7.03 -0.15 -14.79
N LYS A 113 7.08 0.40 -16.01
CA LYS A 113 7.04 -0.39 -17.24
C LYS A 113 8.28 -1.26 -17.35
N ILE A 114 8.13 -2.47 -17.89
CA ILE A 114 9.27 -3.34 -18.13
C ILE A 114 10.19 -2.72 -19.18
N SER A 115 11.49 -2.73 -18.89
CA SER A 115 12.52 -2.37 -19.85
C SER A 115 13.82 -3.07 -19.46
N VAL A 116 14.67 -3.34 -20.44
CA VAL A 116 16.00 -3.89 -20.16
C VAL A 116 16.85 -2.89 -19.37
N ALA A 117 16.70 -1.59 -19.66
CA ALA A 117 17.43 -0.52 -18.99
C ALA A 117 17.07 -0.38 -17.49
N SER A 118 15.86 -0.78 -17.08
CA SER A 118 15.43 -0.71 -15.68
C SER A 118 15.87 -1.90 -14.84
N TRP A 119 16.47 -2.94 -15.44
CA TRP A 119 16.75 -4.22 -14.80
C TRP A 119 17.44 -4.10 -13.43
N ASP A 120 18.61 -3.47 -13.37
CA ASP A 120 19.39 -3.37 -12.13
C ASP A 120 18.63 -2.67 -10.98
N SER A 121 17.85 -1.64 -11.33
CA SER A 121 17.00 -0.94 -10.35
C SER A 121 15.85 -1.81 -9.87
N SER A 122 15.30 -2.66 -10.76
CA SER A 122 14.19 -3.56 -10.46
C SER A 122 14.63 -4.78 -9.64
N VAL A 123 15.85 -5.29 -9.82
CA VAL A 123 16.38 -6.44 -9.04
C VAL A 123 16.26 -6.21 -7.54
N LYS A 124 16.61 -5.02 -7.05
CA LYS A 124 16.50 -4.69 -5.62
C LYS A 124 15.06 -4.80 -5.12
N LEU A 125 14.11 -4.31 -5.91
CA LEU A 125 12.68 -4.35 -5.57
C LEU A 125 12.11 -5.76 -5.68
N LEU A 126 12.54 -6.53 -6.68
CA LEU A 126 12.15 -7.93 -6.87
C LEU A 126 12.56 -8.80 -5.68
N LYS A 127 13.78 -8.60 -5.15
CA LYS A 127 14.23 -9.27 -3.93
C LYS A 127 13.37 -8.89 -2.72
N VAL A 128 13.02 -7.61 -2.57
CA VAL A 128 12.16 -7.15 -1.46
C VAL A 128 10.77 -7.80 -1.52
N ILE A 129 10.21 -8.04 -2.71
CA ILE A 129 8.94 -8.77 -2.86
C ILE A 129 9.08 -10.31 -2.81
N GLY A 130 10.27 -10.80 -2.44
CA GLY A 130 10.55 -12.22 -2.19
C GLY A 130 10.96 -13.04 -3.41
N MET A 131 11.43 -12.42 -4.50
CA MET A 131 12.03 -13.18 -5.61
C MET A 131 13.39 -13.75 -5.19
N PRO A 132 13.58 -15.08 -5.22
CA PRO A 132 14.85 -15.70 -4.87
C PRO A 132 15.96 -15.35 -5.87
N ASP A 133 17.20 -15.29 -5.39
CA ASP A 133 18.37 -15.08 -6.26
C ASP A 133 18.50 -16.19 -7.31
N SER A 134 18.13 -17.43 -6.96
CA SER A 134 18.10 -18.57 -7.87
C SER A 134 17.11 -18.42 -9.03
N GLU A 135 16.11 -17.56 -8.90
CA GLU A 135 15.11 -17.29 -9.96
C GLU A 135 15.48 -16.06 -10.80
N MET A 136 16.40 -15.21 -10.35
CA MET A 136 16.63 -13.90 -10.92
C MET A 136 17.10 -13.96 -12.39
N GLU A 137 17.98 -14.90 -12.72
CA GLU A 137 18.45 -15.09 -14.10
C GLU A 137 17.31 -15.56 -15.02
N ASN A 138 16.53 -16.57 -14.60
CA ASN A 138 15.39 -17.06 -15.36
C ASN A 138 14.31 -15.97 -15.52
N PHE A 139 14.12 -15.14 -14.51
CA PHE A 139 13.21 -14.00 -14.58
C PHE A 139 13.72 -12.92 -15.55
N HIS A 140 15.03 -12.66 -15.57
CA HIS A 140 15.64 -11.75 -16.54
C HIS A 140 15.42 -12.23 -17.97
N GLN A 141 15.66 -13.51 -18.24
CA GLN A 141 15.40 -14.10 -19.56
C GLN A 141 13.92 -13.97 -19.96
N PHE A 142 13.00 -14.19 -19.02
CA PHE A 142 11.58 -13.97 -19.26
C PHE A 142 11.24 -12.50 -19.56
N LEU A 143 11.91 -11.54 -18.91
CA LEU A 143 11.80 -10.12 -19.26
C LEU A 143 12.23 -9.88 -20.70
N LEU A 144 13.36 -10.43 -21.14
CA LEU A 144 13.87 -10.27 -22.50
C LEU A 144 12.89 -10.81 -23.55
N GLU A 145 12.22 -11.93 -23.27
CA GLU A 145 11.15 -12.49 -24.12
C GLU A 145 9.92 -11.57 -24.23
N LYS A 146 9.69 -10.71 -23.23
CA LYS A 146 8.50 -9.85 -23.13
C LYS A 146 8.81 -8.37 -23.30
N LYS A 147 10.06 -7.98 -23.56
CA LYS A 147 10.53 -6.59 -23.57
C LYS A 147 9.71 -5.63 -24.46
N ASP A 148 9.13 -6.15 -25.54
CA ASP A 148 8.33 -5.37 -26.50
C ASP A 148 6.83 -5.28 -26.10
N LYS A 149 6.43 -5.93 -25.00
CA LYS A 149 5.10 -5.80 -24.44
C LYS A 149 5.02 -4.50 -23.62
N ASN A 150 3.90 -3.79 -23.74
CA ASN A 150 3.56 -2.66 -22.88
C ASN A 150 3.07 -3.15 -21.50
N TRP A 151 3.92 -3.90 -20.78
CA TRP A 151 3.64 -4.45 -19.46
C TRP A 151 4.37 -3.67 -18.37
N ASN A 152 3.84 -3.71 -17.15
CA ASN A 152 4.57 -3.33 -15.95
C ASN A 152 5.20 -4.56 -15.27
N TYR A 153 6.07 -4.33 -14.29
CA TYR A 153 6.71 -5.44 -13.58
C TYR A 153 5.71 -6.31 -12.81
N ARG A 154 4.57 -5.77 -12.34
CA ARG A 154 3.50 -6.60 -11.74
C ARG A 154 2.99 -7.65 -12.73
N GLN A 155 2.65 -7.24 -13.95
CA GLN A 155 2.19 -8.16 -15.00
C GLN A 155 3.25 -9.19 -15.36
N LEU A 156 4.51 -8.77 -15.47
CA LEU A 156 5.63 -9.67 -15.75
C LEU A 156 5.84 -10.71 -14.64
N VAL A 157 5.84 -10.28 -13.37
CA VAL A 157 5.97 -11.19 -12.20
C VAL A 157 4.81 -12.18 -12.14
N THR A 158 3.57 -11.72 -12.33
CA THR A 158 2.40 -12.61 -12.36
C THR A 158 2.51 -13.65 -13.48
N ALA A 159 2.84 -13.22 -14.70
CA ALA A 159 2.98 -14.12 -15.84
C ALA A 159 4.12 -15.14 -15.64
N TYR A 160 5.24 -14.72 -15.06
CA TYR A 160 6.35 -15.62 -14.75
C TYR A 160 5.97 -16.69 -13.72
N ARG A 161 5.31 -16.29 -12.63
CA ARG A 161 4.83 -17.23 -11.60
C ARG A 161 3.83 -18.23 -12.17
N MET A 162 2.93 -17.80 -13.07
CA MET A 162 2.01 -18.71 -13.77
C MET A 162 2.77 -19.72 -14.63
N LYS A 163 3.75 -19.28 -15.44
CA LYS A 163 4.61 -20.17 -16.24
C LYS A 163 5.31 -21.23 -15.38
N GLN A 164 5.78 -20.85 -14.18
CA GLN A 164 6.43 -21.77 -13.24
C GLN A 164 5.47 -22.81 -12.65
N MET A 165 4.19 -22.46 -12.46
CA MET A 165 3.17 -23.38 -11.94
C MET A 165 2.70 -24.38 -13.00
N ASP A 166 2.67 -23.99 -14.27
CA ASP A 166 2.29 -24.83 -15.40
C ASP A 166 3.45 -25.73 -15.89
N ALA A 167 4.69 -25.45 -15.47
CA ALA A 167 5.84 -26.27 -15.80
C ALA A 167 5.72 -27.64 -15.09
N PRO A 168 5.93 -28.77 -15.80
CA PRO A 168 5.91 -30.09 -15.16
C PRO A 168 6.99 -30.13 -14.08
N LYS A 169 6.58 -30.44 -12.84
CA LYS A 169 7.53 -30.66 -11.73
C LYS A 169 8.34 -31.90 -12.07
N THR A 170 9.55 -31.72 -12.59
CA THR A 170 10.54 -32.80 -12.65
C THR A 170 10.82 -33.23 -11.21
N LYS A 171 10.24 -34.37 -10.82
CA LYS A 171 10.63 -35.08 -9.60
C LYS A 171 12.07 -35.54 -9.84
N ASN A 172 13.01 -35.01 -9.05
CA ASN A 172 14.28 -35.68 -8.81
C ASN A 172 14.05 -36.83 -7.84
#